data_AF-A0A3C0RDN8-F1
#
_entry.id   AF-A0A3C0RDN8-F1
#
_cell.length_a   1.000
_cell.length_b   1.000
_cell.length_c   1.000
_cell.angle_alpha   90.00
_cell.angle_beta   90.00
_cell.angle_gamma   90.00
#
_symmetry.space_group_name_H-M   'P 1'
#
loop_
_entity.id
_entity.type
_entity.pdbx_description
1 polymer ?
#
loop_
_entity_poly.entity_id
_entity_poly.type
_entity_poly.pdbx_seq_one_letter_code
_entity_poly.pdbx_strand_id
1 'polypeptide(L)'
;MAQLLKNKSAFYWLLSCTVLLCSGILYSRALLSISSILIILPLLWQLKEYKIWLLASMLVIVPVLGSLIWTSNAELLWRSVEVKLPLLTIGLAFAAISLNKQELVQLIWVIHFFLLSAIVYTLIQYAADPVAINASYQFAKVMPVPMDSDHIRLSWWMVLSMLALLYAVNNTPKQQLYLAYGIVFIEVIFLHFLAAKTGLLA
;
A
#
# COMPACT_ATOMS: atom_id res chain seq x y z
N MET A 1 26.18 11.75 -7.67
CA MET A 1 24.72 11.74 -7.58
C MET A 1 24.23 11.15 -8.90
N ALA A 2 24.39 9.84 -9.06
CA ALA A 2 24.13 9.18 -10.33
C ALA A 2 22.61 9.12 -10.54
N GLN A 3 22.11 10.01 -11.38
CA GLN A 3 20.73 10.04 -11.86
C GLN A 3 20.50 8.84 -12.78
N LEU A 4 20.21 7.67 -12.22
CA LEU A 4 19.99 6.46 -13.02
C LEU A 4 18.69 6.53 -13.84
N LEU A 5 17.75 7.39 -13.48
CA LEU A 5 16.38 7.35 -14.01
C LEU A 5 15.87 8.71 -14.48
N LYS A 6 16.69 9.48 -15.20
CA LYS A 6 16.20 10.62 -16.00
C LYS A 6 15.39 10.20 -17.24
N ASN A 7 15.20 8.89 -17.45
CA ASN A 7 14.57 8.32 -18.64
C ASN A 7 13.11 7.95 -18.36
N LYS A 8 12.21 8.30 -19.29
CA LYS A 8 10.77 7.96 -19.22
C LYS A 8 10.52 6.46 -19.02
N SER A 9 11.41 5.60 -19.52
CA SER A 9 11.31 4.13 -19.35
C SER A 9 11.33 3.70 -17.88
N ALA A 10 12.12 4.38 -17.05
CA ALA A 10 12.23 4.09 -15.63
C ALA A 10 10.95 4.43 -14.87
N PHE A 11 10.32 5.54 -15.23
CA PHE A 11 9.03 5.91 -14.68
C PHE A 11 7.96 4.87 -15.04
N TYR A 12 7.91 4.42 -16.29
CA TYR A 12 6.96 3.37 -16.70
C TYR A 12 7.22 2.03 -16.03
N TRP A 13 8.49 1.66 -15.78
CA TRP A 13 8.84 0.49 -14.98
C TRP A 13 8.28 0.60 -13.56
N LEU A 14 8.52 1.74 -12.91
CA LEU A 14 8.03 2.00 -11.56
C LEU A 14 6.51 1.98 -11.52
N LEU A 15 5.84 2.67 -12.44
CA LEU A 15 4.39 2.70 -12.56
C LEU A 15 3.82 1.29 -12.70
N SER A 16 4.43 0.45 -13.55
CA SER A 16 4.03 -0.95 -13.73
C SER A 16 4.22 -1.75 -12.44
N CYS A 17 5.35 -1.57 -11.75
CA CYS A 17 5.60 -2.20 -10.46
C CYS A 17 4.59 -1.74 -9.39
N THR A 18 4.20 -0.47 -9.38
CA THR A 18 3.18 0.06 -8.47
C THR A 18 1.81 -0.56 -8.74
N VAL A 19 1.42 -0.73 -10.00
CA VAL A 19 0.18 -1.44 -10.36
C VAL A 19 0.21 -2.89 -9.87
N LEU A 20 1.32 -3.59 -10.08
CA LEU A 20 1.49 -4.98 -9.62
C LEU A 20 1.50 -5.07 -8.08
N LEU A 21 2.16 -4.13 -7.40
CA LEU A 21 2.16 -4.03 -5.94
C LEU A 21 0.75 -3.83 -5.41
N CYS A 22 0.00 -2.85 -5.92
CA CYS A 22 -1.38 -2.59 -5.46
C CYS A 22 -2.29 -3.81 -5.71
N SER A 23 -2.15 -4.45 -6.88
CA SER A 23 -2.88 -5.69 -7.19
C SER A 23 -2.50 -6.83 -6.24
N GLY A 24 -1.21 -6.98 -5.93
CA GLY A 24 -0.72 -7.98 -4.99
C GLY A 24 -1.21 -7.75 -3.57
N ILE A 25 -1.19 -6.49 -3.10
CA ILE A 25 -1.71 -6.12 -1.79
C ILE A 25 -3.17 -6.56 -1.63
N LEU A 26 -4.01 -6.30 -2.64
CA LEU A 26 -5.44 -6.59 -2.59
C LEU A 26 -5.77 -8.07 -2.74
N TYR A 27 -5.09 -8.78 -3.65
CA TYR A 27 -5.55 -10.09 -4.13
C TYR A 27 -4.55 -11.23 -3.97
N SER A 28 -3.24 -10.97 -3.87
CA SER A 28 -2.24 -12.04 -3.90
C SER A 28 -0.92 -11.68 -3.23
N ARG A 29 -0.61 -12.36 -2.11
CA ARG A 29 0.66 -12.22 -1.38
C ARG A 29 1.88 -12.61 -2.22
N ALA A 30 1.74 -13.61 -3.09
CA ALA A 30 2.80 -14.01 -4.01
C ALA A 30 3.08 -12.89 -5.01
N LEU A 31 2.04 -12.28 -5.59
CA LEU A 31 2.20 -11.16 -6.51
C LEU A 31 2.79 -9.92 -5.81
N LEU A 32 2.40 -9.67 -4.56
CA LEU A 32 3.00 -8.62 -3.73
C LEU A 32 4.50 -8.83 -3.58
N SER A 33 4.94 -10.05 -3.25
CA SER A 33 6.36 -10.38 -3.10
C SER A 33 7.14 -10.26 -4.43
N ILE A 34 6.57 -10.76 -5.52
CA ILE A 34 7.19 -10.68 -6.85
C ILE A 34 7.37 -9.22 -7.27
N SER A 35 6.31 -8.42 -7.19
CA SER A 35 6.35 -7.00 -7.57
C SER A 35 7.30 -6.18 -6.69
N SER A 36 7.39 -6.52 -5.40
CA SER A 36 8.33 -5.89 -4.49
C SER A 36 9.80 -6.26 -4.78
N ILE A 37 10.08 -7.42 -5.36
CA ILE A 37 11.42 -7.73 -5.86
C ILE A 37 11.71 -6.98 -7.16
N LEU A 38 10.74 -6.94 -8.09
CA LEU A 38 10.90 -6.28 -9.38
C LEU A 38 11.21 -4.78 -9.25
N ILE A 39 10.58 -4.10 -8.30
CA ILE A 39 10.75 -2.65 -8.12
C ILE A 39 12.20 -2.27 -7.73
N ILE A 40 12.94 -3.16 -7.07
CA ILE A 40 14.32 -2.92 -6.63
C ILE A 40 15.39 -3.39 -7.62
N LEU A 41 15.04 -4.21 -8.62
CA LEU A 41 16.02 -4.75 -9.56
C LEU A 41 16.89 -3.66 -10.22
N PRO A 42 16.33 -2.54 -10.72
CA PRO A 42 17.16 -1.47 -11.29
C PRO A 42 18.10 -0.80 -10.28
N LEU A 43 17.78 -0.89 -8.99
CA LEU A 43 18.47 -0.22 -7.88
C LEU A 43 19.66 -1.03 -7.34
N LEU A 44 19.66 -2.35 -7.53
CA LEU A 44 20.75 -3.23 -7.10
C LEU A 44 22.11 -2.80 -7.70
N TRP A 45 22.10 -2.20 -8.89
CA TRP A 45 23.32 -1.72 -9.56
C TRP A 45 23.92 -0.44 -8.95
N GLN A 46 23.22 0.27 -8.04
CA GLN A 46 23.69 1.54 -7.44
C GLN A 46 23.56 1.61 -5.91
N LEU A 47 23.42 0.47 -5.23
CA LEU A 47 23.29 0.38 -3.76
C LEU A 47 24.38 1.13 -2.98
N LYS A 48 25.56 1.35 -3.57
CA LYS A 48 26.67 2.09 -2.94
C LYS A 48 26.32 3.56 -2.62
N GLU A 49 25.42 4.19 -3.38
CA GLU A 49 25.02 5.60 -3.16
C GLU A 49 23.98 5.76 -2.05
N TYR A 50 23.30 4.68 -1.63
CA TYR A 50 22.14 4.72 -0.73
C TYR A 50 22.39 4.06 0.64
N LYS A 51 23.62 4.16 1.17
CA LYS A 51 24.05 3.47 2.40
C LYS A 51 23.13 3.67 3.61
N ILE A 52 22.63 4.88 3.84
CA ILE A 52 21.72 5.18 4.97
C ILE A 52 20.38 4.46 4.81
N TRP A 53 19.82 4.46 3.61
CA TRP A 53 18.58 3.76 3.30
C TRP A 53 18.75 2.25 3.33
N LEU A 54 19.90 1.76 2.89
CA LEU A 54 20.27 0.36 3.01
C LEU A 54 20.38 -0.04 4.50
N LEU A 55 20.98 0.79 5.34
CA LEU A 55 21.07 0.55 6.78
C LEU A 55 19.68 0.61 7.47
N ALA A 56 18.83 1.56 7.10
CA ALA A 56 17.43 1.62 7.54
C ALA A 56 16.63 0.39 7.11
N SER A 57 16.86 -0.08 5.88
CA SER A 57 16.25 -1.30 5.35
C SER A 57 16.72 -2.55 6.10
N MET A 58 18.01 -2.63 6.46
CA MET A 58 18.55 -3.73 7.26
C MET A 58 17.97 -3.76 8.67
N LEU A 59 17.62 -2.62 9.28
CA LEU A 59 16.95 -2.59 10.58
C LEU A 59 15.58 -3.29 10.57
N VAL A 60 14.88 -3.30 9.44
CA VAL A 60 13.62 -4.05 9.27
C VAL A 60 13.87 -5.58 9.21
N ILE A 61 15.06 -5.99 8.75
CA ILE A 61 15.50 -7.38 8.68
C ILE A 61 16.02 -7.88 10.04
N VAL A 62 16.55 -7.01 10.91
CA VAL A 62 17.11 -7.40 12.22
C VAL A 62 16.14 -8.27 13.05
N PRO A 63 14.84 -7.93 13.22
CA PRO A 63 13.90 -8.80 13.92
C PRO A 63 13.70 -10.17 13.26
N VAL A 64 13.84 -10.26 11.93
CA VAL A 64 13.78 -11.54 11.20
C VAL A 64 15.02 -12.37 11.48
N LEU A 65 16.20 -11.75 11.49
CA LEU A 65 17.44 -12.44 11.86
C LEU A 65 17.43 -12.89 13.31
N GLY A 66 16.88 -12.09 14.23
CA GLY A 66 16.64 -12.52 15.61
C GLY A 66 15.70 -13.72 15.71
N SER A 67 14.67 -13.77 14.85
CA SER A 67 13.74 -14.91 14.82
C SER A 67 14.36 -16.23 14.33
N LEU A 68 15.46 -16.18 13.55
CA LEU A 68 16.24 -17.38 13.17
C LEU A 68 16.83 -18.10 14.38
N ILE A 69 17.16 -17.35 15.45
CA ILE A 69 17.78 -17.89 16.66
C ILE A 69 16.73 -18.53 17.56
N TRP A 70 15.49 -18.05 17.49
CA TRP A 70 14.41 -18.42 18.42
C TRP A 70 13.45 -19.47 17.86
N THR A 71 13.24 -19.50 16.54
CA THR A 71 12.23 -20.37 15.93
C THR A 71 12.87 -21.51 15.14
N SER A 72 12.42 -22.74 15.41
CA SER A 72 12.73 -23.93 14.61
C SER A 72 11.72 -24.17 13.50
N ASN A 73 10.64 -23.38 13.43
CA ASN A 73 9.60 -23.51 12.41
C ASN A 73 9.91 -22.64 11.18
N ALA A 74 10.33 -23.29 10.10
CA ALA A 74 10.65 -22.64 8.83
C ALA A 74 9.46 -21.89 8.20
N GLU A 75 8.23 -22.35 8.41
CA GLU A 75 7.03 -21.71 7.85
C GLU A 75 6.74 -20.35 8.50
N LEU A 76 6.85 -20.28 9.83
CA LEU A 76 6.67 -19.01 10.56
C LEU A 76 7.75 -18.00 10.20
N LEU A 77 8.98 -18.47 10.03
CA LEU A 77 10.08 -17.65 9.57
C LEU A 77 9.80 -17.09 8.16
N TRP A 78 9.36 -17.95 7.24
CA TRP A 78 9.08 -17.54 5.86
C TRP A 78 7.96 -16.49 5.80
N ARG A 79 6.87 -16.70 6.54
CA ARG A 79 5.78 -15.70 6.65
C ARG A 79 6.27 -14.36 7.20
N SER A 80 7.20 -14.38 8.15
CA SER A 80 7.80 -13.16 8.72
C SER A 80 8.63 -12.39 7.70
N VAL A 81 9.39 -13.09 6.85
CA VAL A 81 10.13 -12.50 5.71
C VAL A 81 9.17 -11.93 4.67
N GLU A 82 8.17 -12.72 4.27
CA GLU A 82 7.18 -12.39 3.24
C GLU A 82 6.43 -11.08 3.54
N VAL A 83 6.09 -10.83 4.82
CA VAL A 83 5.37 -9.62 5.22
C VAL A 83 6.28 -8.38 5.24
N LYS A 84 7.58 -8.55 5.55
CA LYS A 84 8.52 -7.43 5.73
C LYS A 84 9.27 -7.05 4.45
N LEU A 85 9.45 -7.99 3.53
CA LEU A 85 10.15 -7.77 2.27
C LEU A 85 9.50 -6.66 1.41
N PRO A 86 8.15 -6.60 1.27
CA PRO A 86 7.51 -5.52 0.53
C PRO A 86 7.73 -4.14 1.14
N LEU A 87 7.64 -4.03 2.48
CA LEU A 87 7.90 -2.75 3.18
C LEU A 87 9.31 -2.24 2.91
N LEU A 88 10.28 -3.15 2.96
CA LEU A 88 11.69 -2.85 2.74
C LEU A 88 11.94 -2.35 1.32
N THR A 89 11.41 -3.09 0.34
CA THR A 89 11.66 -2.85 -1.08
C THR A 89 10.91 -1.61 -1.59
N ILE A 90 9.70 -1.35 -1.10
CA ILE A 90 8.95 -0.12 -1.39
C ILE A 90 9.72 1.11 -0.87
N GLY A 91 10.21 1.06 0.38
CA GLY A 91 10.98 2.17 0.97
C GLY A 91 12.26 2.49 0.18
N LEU A 92 13.01 1.46 -0.21
CA LEU A 92 14.20 1.60 -1.05
C LEU A 92 13.88 2.13 -2.45
N ALA A 93 12.76 1.69 -3.04
CA ALA A 93 12.32 2.16 -4.34
C ALA A 93 12.03 3.66 -4.36
N PHE A 94 11.29 4.17 -3.38
CA PHE A 94 11.03 5.61 -3.29
C PHE A 94 12.27 6.43 -2.97
N ALA A 95 13.18 5.90 -2.16
CA ALA A 95 14.41 6.60 -1.79
C ALA A 95 15.40 6.76 -2.95
N ALA A 96 15.42 5.81 -3.88
CA ALA A 96 16.45 5.74 -4.91
C ALA A 96 16.02 6.31 -6.27
N ILE A 97 14.78 6.76 -6.40
CA ILE A 97 14.23 7.30 -7.64
C ILE A 97 13.94 8.79 -7.47
N SER A 98 14.54 9.62 -8.32
CA SER A 98 14.21 11.03 -8.40
C SER A 98 12.95 11.24 -9.23
N LEU A 99 11.79 11.22 -8.59
CA LEU A 99 10.51 11.47 -9.25
C LEU A 99 10.29 12.98 -9.44
N ASN A 100 9.84 13.36 -10.63
CA ASN A 100 9.28 14.70 -10.79
C ASN A 100 7.90 14.77 -10.13
N LYS A 101 7.40 15.99 -9.90
CA LYS A 101 6.11 16.18 -9.21
C LYS A 101 4.94 15.53 -9.95
N GLN A 102 4.92 15.55 -11.27
CA GLN A 102 3.83 14.97 -12.07
C GLN A 102 3.84 13.44 -12.00
N GLU A 103 5.03 12.82 -12.06
CA GLU A 103 5.24 11.39 -11.91
C GLU A 103 4.79 10.90 -10.53
N LEU A 104 5.16 11.62 -9.47
CA LEU A 104 4.70 11.32 -8.12
C LEU A 104 3.16 11.38 -8.01
N VAL A 105 2.55 12.43 -8.56
CA VAL A 105 1.09 12.57 -8.59
C VAL A 105 0.44 11.40 -9.35
N GLN A 106 1.00 10.98 -10.47
CA GLN A 106 0.48 9.83 -11.24
C GLN A 106 0.53 8.51 -10.45
N LEU A 107 1.64 8.23 -9.75
CA LEU A 107 1.76 7.03 -8.91
C LEU A 107 0.72 7.04 -7.79
N ILE A 108 0.52 8.20 -7.16
CA ILE A 108 -0.46 8.35 -6.08
C ILE A 108 -1.88 8.17 -6.62
N TRP A 109 -2.20 8.69 -7.81
CA TRP A 109 -3.50 8.44 -8.44
C TRP A 109 -3.75 6.96 -8.72
N VAL A 110 -2.73 6.21 -9.17
CA VAL A 110 -2.85 4.75 -9.33
C VAL A 110 -3.17 4.08 -8.00
N ILE A 111 -2.52 4.47 -6.90
CA ILE A 111 -2.81 3.90 -5.57
C ILE A 111 -4.27 4.14 -5.19
N HIS A 112 -4.80 5.37 -5.36
CA HIS A 112 -6.18 5.69 -5.00
C HIS A 112 -7.19 4.98 -5.90
N PHE A 113 -6.87 4.72 -7.17
CA PHE A 113 -7.71 3.91 -8.03
C PHE A 113 -7.93 2.49 -7.44
N PHE A 114 -6.88 1.87 -6.90
CA PHE A 114 -6.99 0.57 -6.23
C PHE A 114 -7.68 0.64 -4.86
N LEU A 115 -7.52 1.73 -4.11
CA LEU A 115 -8.28 1.93 -2.86
C LEU A 115 -9.77 2.09 -3.14
N LEU A 116 -10.15 2.84 -4.17
CA LEU A 116 -11.54 2.97 -4.60
C LEU A 116 -12.12 1.62 -5.06
N SER A 117 -11.34 0.79 -5.77
CA SER A 117 -11.81 -0.55 -6.16
C SER A 117 -12.01 -1.46 -4.94
N ALA A 118 -11.18 -1.34 -3.91
CA ALA A 118 -11.36 -2.04 -2.64
C ALA A 118 -12.63 -1.60 -1.89
N ILE A 119 -12.95 -0.30 -1.92
CA ILE A 119 -14.21 0.24 -1.39
C ILE A 119 -15.40 -0.36 -2.14
N VAL A 120 -15.38 -0.30 -3.47
CA VAL A 120 -16.45 -0.84 -4.32
C VAL A 120 -16.65 -2.34 -4.04
N TYR A 121 -15.58 -3.12 -3.96
CA TYR A 121 -15.65 -4.54 -3.59
C TYR A 121 -16.36 -4.74 -2.24
N THR A 122 -15.94 -3.99 -1.21
CA THR A 122 -16.51 -4.08 0.14
C THR A 122 -17.99 -3.72 0.16
N LEU A 123 -18.38 -2.67 -0.57
CA LEU A 123 -19.77 -2.25 -0.68
C LEU A 123 -20.64 -3.27 -1.43
N ILE A 124 -20.09 -3.94 -2.46
CA ILE A 124 -20.78 -5.06 -3.14
C ILE A 124 -21.02 -6.21 -2.17
N GLN A 125 -20.03 -6.58 -1.36
CA GLN A 125 -20.21 -7.62 -0.33
C GLN A 125 -21.26 -7.21 0.71
N TYR A 126 -21.25 -5.93 1.13
CA TYR A 126 -22.27 -5.38 2.01
C TYR A 126 -23.69 -5.48 1.43
N ALA A 127 -23.86 -5.08 0.17
CA ALA A 127 -25.14 -5.12 -0.51
C ALA A 127 -25.67 -6.55 -0.74
N ALA A 128 -24.78 -7.54 -0.83
CA ALA A 128 -25.15 -8.94 -1.04
C ALA A 128 -25.79 -9.57 0.21
N ASP A 129 -25.31 -9.25 1.41
CA ASP A 129 -25.89 -9.76 2.67
C ASP A 129 -25.75 -8.73 3.83
N PRO A 130 -26.57 -7.66 3.79
CA PRO A 130 -26.48 -6.60 4.81
C PRO A 130 -26.90 -7.10 6.19
N VAL A 131 -27.81 -8.09 6.27
CA VAL A 131 -28.32 -8.63 7.53
C VAL A 131 -27.23 -9.42 8.26
N ALA A 132 -26.56 -10.35 7.58
CA ALA A 132 -25.49 -11.13 8.20
C ALA A 132 -24.30 -10.24 8.59
N ILE A 133 -23.97 -9.25 7.75
CA ILE A 133 -22.86 -8.33 8.05
C ILE A 133 -23.20 -7.45 9.25
N ASN A 134 -24.38 -6.83 9.31
CA ASN A 134 -24.81 -6.04 10.46
C ASN A 134 -24.87 -6.88 11.74
N ALA A 135 -25.30 -8.15 11.66
CA ALA A 135 -25.25 -9.07 12.79
C ALA A 135 -23.80 -9.38 13.23
N SER A 136 -22.86 -9.50 12.28
CA SER A 136 -21.45 -9.78 12.57
C SER A 136 -20.76 -8.65 13.34
N TYR A 137 -21.19 -7.40 13.18
CA TYR A 137 -20.71 -6.25 13.95
C TYR A 137 -20.95 -6.39 15.46
N GLN A 138 -22.02 -7.11 15.87
CA GLN A 138 -22.30 -7.40 17.28
C GLN A 138 -21.22 -8.29 17.92
N PHE A 139 -20.50 -9.07 17.10
CA PHE A 139 -19.41 -9.94 17.52
C PHE A 139 -18.02 -9.35 17.23
N ALA A 140 -17.94 -8.01 17.10
CA ALA A 140 -16.70 -7.29 16.81
C ALA A 140 -16.00 -7.73 15.50
N LYS A 141 -16.75 -8.30 14.55
CA LYS A 141 -16.29 -8.47 13.17
C LYS A 141 -16.65 -7.23 12.37
N VAL A 142 -15.81 -6.88 11.42
CA VAL A 142 -16.06 -5.78 10.47
C VAL A 142 -16.51 -6.36 9.12
N MET A 143 -16.95 -5.49 8.22
CA MET A 143 -17.22 -5.85 6.83
C MET A 143 -16.07 -6.64 6.18
N PRO A 144 -16.39 -7.59 5.28
CA PRO A 144 -15.38 -8.28 4.50
C PRO A 144 -14.67 -7.29 3.57
N VAL A 145 -13.37 -7.14 3.77
CA VAL A 145 -12.50 -6.32 2.94
C VAL A 145 -11.56 -7.22 2.13
N PRO A 146 -11.02 -6.74 0.99
CA PRO A 146 -9.91 -7.42 0.33
C PRO A 146 -8.70 -7.51 1.29
N MET A 147 -7.59 -8.10 0.86
CA MET A 147 -6.40 -8.25 1.72
C MET A 147 -6.61 -9.26 2.88
N ASP A 148 -7.26 -10.39 2.62
CA ASP A 148 -7.56 -11.44 3.62
C ASP A 148 -8.43 -10.95 4.80
N SER A 149 -9.40 -10.05 4.54
CA SER A 149 -10.24 -9.42 5.57
C SER A 149 -9.48 -8.60 6.63
N ASP A 150 -8.23 -8.21 6.34
CA ASP A 150 -7.43 -7.36 7.22
C ASP A 150 -7.74 -5.88 7.00
N HIS A 151 -8.79 -5.43 7.68
CA HIS A 151 -9.24 -4.04 7.68
C HIS A 151 -8.23 -3.07 8.32
N ILE A 152 -7.37 -3.54 9.22
CA ILE A 152 -6.34 -2.71 9.84
C ILE A 152 -5.32 -2.32 8.77
N ARG A 153 -4.84 -3.31 8.00
CA ARG A 153 -3.87 -3.08 6.92
C ARG A 153 -4.45 -2.19 5.82
N LEU A 154 -5.71 -2.41 5.43
CA LEU A 154 -6.39 -1.53 4.46
C LEU A 154 -6.55 -0.10 4.98
N SER A 155 -6.95 0.06 6.25
CA SER A 155 -7.15 1.39 6.86
C SER A 155 -5.85 2.19 6.93
N TRP A 156 -4.75 1.55 7.34
CA TRP A 156 -3.43 2.18 7.35
C TRP A 156 -3.00 2.60 5.95
N TRP A 157 -3.22 1.74 4.95
CA TRP A 157 -2.88 2.07 3.58
C TRP A 157 -3.69 3.26 3.05
N MET A 158 -4.99 3.33 3.35
CA MET A 158 -5.84 4.49 3.02
C MET A 158 -5.32 5.77 3.67
N VAL A 159 -5.11 5.78 4.99
CA VAL A 159 -4.70 7.00 5.71
C VAL A 159 -3.37 7.56 5.17
N LEU A 160 -2.37 6.69 4.98
CA LEU A 160 -1.09 7.12 4.42
C LEU A 160 -1.22 7.63 2.98
N SER A 161 -2.08 7.01 2.17
CA SER A 161 -2.32 7.41 0.79
C SER A 161 -3.06 8.75 0.71
N MET A 162 -4.06 8.99 1.57
CA MET A 162 -4.75 10.28 1.68
C MET A 162 -3.77 11.42 1.96
N LEU A 163 -2.88 11.24 2.95
CA LEU A 163 -1.86 12.24 3.28
C LEU A 163 -0.91 12.50 2.09
N ALA A 164 -0.48 11.43 1.41
CA ALA A 164 0.35 11.54 0.22
C ALA A 164 -0.36 12.30 -0.91
N LEU A 165 -1.65 12.03 -1.14
CA LEU A 165 -2.46 12.70 -2.16
C LEU A 165 -2.59 14.19 -1.89
N LEU A 166 -3.02 14.56 -0.67
CA LEU A 166 -3.17 15.96 -0.28
C LEU A 166 -1.84 16.72 -0.39
N TYR A 167 -0.73 16.09 0.00
CA TYR A 167 0.60 16.67 -0.19
C TYR A 167 0.94 16.87 -1.67
N ALA A 168 0.69 15.88 -2.52
CA ALA A 168 1.08 15.91 -3.93
C ALA A 168 0.25 16.90 -4.76
N VAL A 169 -1.04 17.05 -4.46
CA VAL A 169 -1.98 17.92 -5.21
C VAL A 169 -2.02 19.37 -4.74
N ASN A 170 -1.33 19.73 -3.65
CA ASN A 170 -1.39 21.08 -3.07
C ASN A 170 -0.97 22.22 -4.03
N ASN A 171 -0.23 21.93 -5.11
CA ASN A 171 0.00 22.92 -6.17
C ASN A 171 -0.22 22.33 -7.58
N THR A 172 -1.34 21.63 -7.76
CA THR A 172 -1.84 21.20 -9.06
C THR A 172 -3.07 22.04 -9.45
N PRO A 173 -3.60 21.92 -10.68
CA PRO A 173 -4.80 22.67 -11.09
C PRO A 173 -5.99 22.41 -10.15
N LYS A 174 -6.84 23.42 -9.95
CA LYS A 174 -8.00 23.35 -9.03
C LYS A 174 -8.88 22.12 -9.24
N GLN A 175 -9.03 21.66 -10.49
CA GLN A 175 -9.78 20.45 -10.82
C GLN A 175 -9.22 19.19 -10.14
N GLN A 176 -7.89 19.02 -10.13
CA GLN A 176 -7.24 17.88 -9.47
C GLN A 176 -7.36 18.00 -7.95
N LEU A 177 -7.29 19.22 -7.41
CA LEU A 177 -7.47 19.48 -5.98
C LEU A 177 -8.90 19.10 -5.53
N TYR A 178 -9.92 19.52 -6.27
CA TYR A 178 -11.31 19.16 -5.95
C TYR A 178 -11.58 17.66 -6.08
N LEU A 179 -11.03 17.02 -7.12
CA LEU A 179 -11.10 15.57 -7.26
C LEU A 179 -10.45 14.86 -6.07
N ALA A 180 -9.28 15.32 -5.64
CA ALA A 180 -8.58 14.75 -4.49
C ALA A 180 -9.39 14.91 -3.20
N TYR A 181 -9.98 16.08 -2.94
CA TYR A 181 -10.86 16.26 -1.79
C TYR A 181 -12.10 15.36 -1.84
N GLY A 182 -12.69 15.17 -3.02
CA GLY A 182 -13.82 14.25 -3.19
C GLY A 182 -13.45 12.80 -2.86
N ILE A 183 -12.29 12.34 -3.32
CA ILE A 183 -11.79 10.98 -3.03
C ILE A 183 -11.46 10.81 -1.55
N VAL A 184 -10.72 11.75 -0.96
CA VAL A 184 -10.43 11.73 0.49
C VAL A 184 -11.71 11.72 1.30
N PHE A 185 -12.73 12.50 0.91
CA PHE A 185 -14.02 12.49 1.59
C PHE A 185 -14.71 11.11 1.53
N ILE A 186 -14.70 10.44 0.37
CA ILE A 186 -15.23 9.08 0.21
C ILE A 186 -14.45 8.10 1.10
N GLU A 187 -13.12 8.16 1.11
CA GLU A 187 -12.27 7.27 1.92
C GLU A 187 -12.48 7.51 3.42
N VAL A 188 -12.62 8.75 3.86
CA VAL A 188 -12.95 9.09 5.26
C VAL A 188 -14.31 8.51 5.63
N ILE A 189 -15.34 8.70 4.81
CA ILE A 189 -16.67 8.11 5.06
C ILE A 189 -16.55 6.59 5.15
N PHE A 190 -15.85 5.97 4.20
CA PHE A 190 -15.65 4.52 4.20
C PHE A 190 -14.94 4.02 5.45
N LEU A 191 -13.89 4.72 5.92
CA LEU A 191 -13.22 4.37 7.17
C LEU A 191 -14.16 4.47 8.38
N HIS A 192 -15.10 5.42 8.40
CA HIS A 192 -16.12 5.46 9.43
C HIS A 192 -17.06 4.26 9.32
N PHE A 193 -17.52 3.88 8.13
CA PHE A 193 -18.31 2.66 7.94
C PHE A 193 -17.55 1.39 8.38
N LEU A 194 -16.25 1.33 8.12
CA LEU A 194 -15.41 0.19 8.47
C LEU A 194 -15.12 0.10 9.97
N ALA A 195 -14.89 1.25 10.63
CA ALA A 195 -14.55 1.33 12.06
C ALA A 195 -15.78 1.34 12.98
N ALA A 196 -16.93 1.80 12.49
CA ALA A 196 -18.14 1.93 13.28
C ALA A 196 -18.70 0.56 13.70
N LYS A 197 -18.60 0.26 15.00
CA LYS A 197 -19.60 -0.55 15.71
C LYS A 197 -20.93 0.20 15.92
N THR A 198 -21.04 1.42 15.40
CA THR A 198 -21.94 2.46 15.89
C THR A 198 -23.09 2.69 14.93
N GLY A 199 -24.30 2.89 15.46
CA GLY A 199 -25.61 2.95 14.78
C GLY A 199 -25.82 4.03 13.69
N LEU A 200 -24.89 4.19 12.76
CA LEU A 200 -25.09 4.83 11.46
C LEU A 200 -25.80 3.92 10.46
N LEU A 201 -25.69 2.60 10.66
CA LEU A 201 -26.35 1.56 9.89
C LEU A 201 -27.61 1.00 10.58
N ALA A 202 -28.00 1.56 11.74
CA ALA A 202 -29.14 1.14 12.55
C ALA A 202 -30.23 2.23 12.56
#